data_AF-A0AAE0UJP5-F1
#
_entry.id   AF-A0AAE0UJP5-F1
#
_cell.length_a   1.000
_cell.length_b   1.000
_cell.length_c   1.000
_cell.angle_alpha   90.00
_cell.angle_beta   90.00
_cell.angle_gamma   90.00
#
_symmetry.space_group_name_H-M   'P 1'
#
loop_
_entity.id
_entity.type
_entity.pdbx_description
1 polymer ?
#
loop_
_entity_poly.entity_id
_entity_poly.type
_entity_poly.pdbx_seq_one_letter_code
_entity_poly.pdbx_strand_id
1 'polypeptide(L)'
;TEPAGLEHPLCKWILYFLTGRPQPVRIGNSLFSTTTLSTGAPQGCVLSPLLFTLLTHDCAAMHSSNHIVKFTDDMTVVGLISKNNESAYREEVQRLTTWCKASSLSLKVDKTKEMVVDLRRAQSDHSPLFIDGSPVEIDKSTKFLGAHLVENFTWSLNTTSITKKAQQRLYFLRRVRKAHLPPPILTMFYRGAIESVLSSCITAWFGNCTISDRKTLQRIVRTADKIIGVSLSSTTDMYTTRCIRKANSIVDDPIHPSHTLFTLLLSGKRHRSITTRLWLSRMNYPG
;
A
#
# COMPACT_ATOMS: atom_id res chain seq x y z
N THR A 1 -17.91 19.29 23.69
CA THR A 1 -16.46 19.48 23.49
C THR A 1 -16.19 19.33 22.02
N GLU A 2 -15.66 20.34 21.34
CA GLU A 2 -15.30 20.23 19.91
C GLU A 2 -14.24 19.13 19.75
N PRO A 3 -14.52 18.03 19.04
CA PRO A 3 -13.72 16.81 19.12
C PRO A 3 -12.32 16.90 18.48
N ALA A 4 -11.96 18.02 17.85
CA ALA A 4 -10.71 18.17 17.10
C ALA A 4 -9.91 19.46 17.41
N GLY A 5 -10.33 20.27 18.39
CA GLY A 5 -9.63 21.52 18.74
C GLY A 5 -9.59 22.56 17.62
N LEU A 6 -10.53 22.52 16.67
CA LEU A 6 -10.62 23.47 15.56
C LEU A 6 -11.37 24.72 15.99
N GLU A 7 -10.89 25.89 15.59
CA GLU A 7 -11.58 27.15 15.89
C GLU A 7 -12.97 27.23 15.23
N HIS A 8 -13.94 27.80 15.94
CA HIS A 8 -15.32 27.93 15.46
C HIS A 8 -15.48 28.54 14.06
N PRO A 9 -14.73 29.60 13.65
CA PRO A 9 -14.82 30.15 12.29
C PRO A 9 -14.41 29.15 11.21
N LEU A 10 -13.39 28.32 11.49
CA LEU A 10 -12.92 27.29 10.57
C LEU A 10 -13.98 26.19 10.41
N CYS A 11 -14.60 25.75 11.51
CA CYS A 11 -15.71 24.80 11.48
C CYS A 11 -16.87 25.31 10.60
N LYS A 12 -17.23 26.59 10.74
CA LYS A 12 -18.29 27.22 9.94
C LYS A 12 -17.92 27.31 8.46
N TRP A 13 -16.66 27.63 8.16
CA TRP A 13 -16.16 27.65 6.78
C TRP A 13 -16.17 26.25 6.14
N ILE A 14 -15.74 25.21 6.87
CA ILE A 14 -15.81 23.82 6.42
C ILE A 14 -17.26 23.40 6.17
N LEU A 15 -18.18 23.76 7.08
CA LEU A 15 -19.60 23.48 6.90
C LEU A 15 -20.13 24.11 5.61
N TYR A 16 -19.83 25.39 5.36
CA TYR A 16 -20.22 26.07 4.13
C TYR A 16 -19.56 25.44 2.89
N PHE A 17 -18.30 25.01 3.01
CA PHE A 17 -17.60 24.30 1.95
C PHE A 17 -18.25 22.95 1.60
N LEU A 18 -18.87 22.27 2.57
CA LEU A 18 -19.48 20.95 2.37
C LEU A 18 -20.98 20.98 2.04
N THR A 19 -21.67 22.09 2.32
CA THR A 19 -23.13 22.18 2.21
C THR A 19 -23.59 23.11 1.10
N GLY A 20 -24.71 22.79 0.46
CA GLY A 20 -25.39 23.72 -0.45
C GLY A 20 -24.57 24.10 -1.69
N ARG A 21 -23.63 23.25 -2.14
CA ARG A 21 -22.77 23.57 -3.27
C ARG A 21 -23.50 23.39 -4.60
N PRO A 22 -23.65 24.44 -5.41
CA PRO A 22 -24.13 24.29 -6.78
C PRO A 22 -23.05 23.68 -7.66
N GLN A 23 -23.36 22.55 -8.31
CA GLN A 23 -22.48 21.91 -9.30
C GLN A 23 -23.15 21.92 -10.68
N PRO A 24 -22.83 22.90 -11.54
CA PRO A 24 -23.21 22.84 -12.95
C PRO A 24 -22.32 21.82 -13.69
N VAL A 25 -22.91 20.99 -14.53
CA VAL A 25 -22.17 20.03 -15.36
C VAL A 25 -22.05 20.60 -16.76
N ARG A 26 -20.84 20.61 -17.32
CA ARG A 26 -20.60 21.00 -18.72
C ARG A 26 -19.98 19.82 -19.48
N ILE A 27 -20.61 19.41 -20.57
CA ILE A 27 -20.07 18.39 -21.48
C ILE A 27 -19.94 19.03 -22.86
N GLY A 28 -18.70 19.17 -23.35
CA GLY A 28 -18.43 19.93 -24.57
C GLY A 28 -18.86 21.39 -24.41
N ASN A 29 -19.73 21.87 -25.30
CA ASN A 29 -20.30 23.22 -25.24
C ASN A 29 -21.67 23.29 -24.54
N SER A 30 -22.22 22.16 -24.10
CA SER A 30 -23.52 22.11 -23.44
C SER A 30 -23.37 22.23 -21.93
N LEU A 31 -24.10 23.18 -21.34
CA LEU A 31 -24.25 23.33 -19.89
C LEU A 31 -25.56 22.66 -19.45
N PHE A 32 -25.48 21.78 -18.47
CA PHE A 32 -26.60 21.07 -17.88
C PHE A 32 -27.06 21.75 -16.58
N SER A 33 -28.26 21.38 -16.12
CA SER A 33 -28.87 21.93 -14.91
C SER A 33 -27.97 21.76 -13.68
N THR A 34 -27.87 22.83 -12.90
CA THR A 34 -27.14 22.86 -11.63
C THR A 34 -27.77 21.90 -10.63
N THR A 35 -26.98 20.97 -10.10
CA THR A 35 -27.39 20.12 -8.97
C THR A 35 -26.72 20.61 -7.70
N THR A 36 -27.48 20.78 -6.62
CA THR A 36 -26.91 21.13 -5.32
C THR A 36 -26.46 19.87 -4.60
N LEU A 37 -25.18 19.81 -4.22
CA LEU A 37 -24.60 18.70 -3.47
C LEU A 37 -24.35 19.11 -2.03
N SER A 38 -24.85 18.29 -1.10
CA SER A 38 -24.62 18.41 0.34
C SER A 38 -23.92 17.17 0.92
N THR A 39 -23.56 16.20 0.08
CA THR A 39 -22.87 14.96 0.46
C THR A 39 -21.55 14.84 -0.29
N GLY A 40 -20.50 14.43 0.43
CA GLY A 40 -19.15 14.28 -0.11
C GLY A 40 -18.38 15.59 -0.28
N ALA A 41 -17.06 15.49 -0.29
CA ALA A 41 -16.16 16.60 -0.61
C ALA A 41 -15.88 16.64 -2.13
N PRO A 42 -15.60 17.81 -2.74
CA PRO A 42 -15.41 17.91 -4.18
C PRO A 42 -14.18 17.12 -4.62
N GLN A 43 -14.33 16.28 -5.64
CA GLN A 43 -13.18 15.56 -6.20
C GLN A 43 -12.21 16.56 -6.85
N GLY A 44 -10.91 16.42 -6.55
CA GLY A 44 -9.88 17.33 -7.05
C GLY A 44 -9.64 18.57 -6.17
N CYS A 45 -10.42 18.77 -5.09
CA CYS A 45 -10.10 19.79 -4.11
C CYS A 45 -9.00 19.30 -3.15
N VAL A 46 -8.05 20.19 -2.83
CA VAL A 46 -6.93 19.94 -1.91
C VAL A 46 -7.41 19.55 -0.51
N LEU A 47 -8.56 20.05 -0.08
CA LEU A 47 -9.10 19.82 1.27
C LEU A 47 -9.80 18.46 1.41
N SER A 48 -10.32 17.90 0.33
CA SER A 48 -11.12 16.67 0.35
C SER A 48 -10.42 15.47 0.98
N PRO A 49 -9.13 15.17 0.68
CA PRO A 49 -8.42 14.08 1.33
C PRO A 49 -8.25 14.26 2.85
N LEU A 50 -8.03 15.50 3.30
CA LEU A 50 -7.90 15.81 4.72
C LEU A 50 -9.23 15.59 5.46
N LEU A 51 -10.33 16.07 4.89
CA LEU A 51 -11.67 15.87 5.46
C LEU A 51 -12.04 14.38 5.53
N PHE A 52 -11.65 13.59 4.52
CA PHE A 52 -11.87 12.15 4.56
C PHE A 52 -11.00 11.46 5.64
N THR A 53 -9.77 11.93 5.83
CA THR A 53 -8.90 11.43 6.92
C THR A 53 -9.50 11.74 8.30
N LEU A 54 -10.08 12.94 8.47
CA LEU A 54 -10.78 13.32 9.69
C LEU A 54 -12.07 12.51 9.89
N LEU A 55 -12.86 12.30 8.83
CA LEU A 55 -14.08 11.49 8.87
C LEU A 55 -13.81 10.06 9.35
N THR A 56 -12.68 9.50 8.98
CA THR A 56 -12.31 8.11 9.30
C THR A 56 -11.36 7.99 10.48
N HIS A 57 -11.05 9.08 11.20
CA HIS A 57 -9.97 9.11 12.20
C HIS A 57 -10.22 8.15 13.38
N ASP A 58 -11.47 8.08 13.85
CA ASP A 58 -11.97 7.28 14.97
C ASP A 58 -12.16 5.80 14.61
N CYS A 59 -12.10 5.45 13.33
CA CYS A 59 -12.05 4.07 12.87
C CYS A 59 -10.69 3.44 13.25
N ALA A 60 -10.62 2.87 14.45
CA ALA A 60 -9.47 2.17 15.01
C ALA A 60 -9.85 0.76 15.46
N ALA A 61 -8.91 -0.19 15.42
CA ALA A 61 -9.14 -1.58 15.82
C ALA A 61 -9.52 -1.66 17.32
N MET A 62 -10.44 -2.54 17.67
CA MET A 62 -10.83 -2.77 19.07
C MET A 62 -9.90 -3.77 19.75
N HIS A 63 -9.57 -4.85 19.04
CA HIS A 63 -8.70 -5.91 19.56
C HIS A 63 -7.24 -5.60 19.29
N SER A 64 -6.38 -5.78 20.29
CA SER A 64 -4.92 -5.61 20.13
C SER A 64 -4.28 -6.60 19.16
N SER A 65 -4.95 -7.72 18.89
CA SER A 65 -4.58 -8.72 17.88
C SER A 65 -4.95 -8.32 16.45
N ASN A 66 -5.66 -7.20 16.28
CA ASN A 66 -6.14 -6.72 14.99
C ASN A 66 -5.57 -5.34 14.68
N HIS A 67 -5.50 -5.04 13.38
CA HIS A 67 -5.08 -3.74 12.87
C HIS A 67 -6.02 -3.32 11.75
N ILE A 68 -6.39 -2.04 11.76
CA ILE A 68 -7.10 -1.42 10.64
C ILE A 68 -6.10 -0.50 9.94
N VAL A 69 -5.79 -0.83 8.69
CA VAL A 69 -4.98 0.01 7.80
C VAL A 69 -5.92 0.79 6.90
N LYS A 70 -5.77 2.11 6.87
CA LYS A 70 -6.59 3.04 6.07
C LYS A 70 -5.71 3.72 5.04
N PHE A 71 -6.08 3.64 3.78
CA PHE A 71 -5.45 4.40 2.70
C PHE A 71 -6.54 4.94 1.79
N THR A 72 -6.84 6.22 1.93
CA THR A 72 -8.04 6.81 1.33
C THR A 72 -9.26 5.93 1.61
N ASP A 73 -10.07 5.63 0.60
CA ASP A 73 -11.22 4.74 0.62
C ASP A 73 -10.90 3.24 0.81
N ASP A 74 -9.65 2.81 0.63
CA ASP A 74 -9.23 1.43 0.88
C ASP A 74 -8.98 1.22 2.38
N MET A 75 -9.84 0.42 3.02
CA MET A 75 -9.63 -0.05 4.40
C MET A 75 -9.31 -1.54 4.40
N THR A 76 -8.35 -1.94 5.23
CA THR A 76 -7.95 -3.35 5.38
C THR A 76 -7.90 -3.71 6.85
N VAL A 77 -8.65 -4.75 7.22
CA VAL A 77 -8.60 -5.37 8.54
C VAL A 77 -7.61 -6.52 8.49
N VAL A 78 -6.60 -6.47 9.34
CA VAL A 78 -5.63 -7.55 9.53
C VAL A 78 -5.84 -8.11 10.93
N GLY A 79 -6.19 -9.38 11.05
CA GLY A 79 -6.39 -10.05 12.34
C GLY A 79 -5.47 -11.25 12.52
N LEU A 80 -4.93 -11.43 13.72
CA LEU A 80 -4.19 -12.63 14.08
C LEU A 80 -5.14 -13.76 14.50
N ILE A 81 -5.15 -14.85 13.72
CA ILE A 81 -5.82 -16.09 14.10
C ILE A 81 -4.88 -16.90 15.00
N SER A 82 -5.34 -17.23 16.22
CA SER A 82 -4.56 -17.99 17.19
C SER A 82 -5.34 -19.22 17.64
N LYS A 83 -4.71 -20.41 17.60
CA LYS A 83 -5.36 -21.69 17.94
C LYS A 83 -6.69 -21.92 17.18
N ASN A 84 -6.73 -21.58 15.89
CA ASN A 84 -7.95 -21.59 15.05
C ASN A 84 -9.10 -20.71 15.55
N ASN A 85 -8.83 -19.78 16.48
CA ASN A 85 -9.82 -18.80 16.89
C ASN A 85 -9.67 -17.52 16.06
N GLU A 86 -10.69 -17.23 15.26
CA GLU A 86 -10.83 -16.02 14.45
C GLU A 86 -11.91 -15.05 14.98
N SER A 87 -12.45 -15.28 16.18
CA SER A 87 -13.58 -14.51 16.74
C SER A 87 -13.29 -13.01 16.80
N ALA A 88 -12.08 -12.64 17.26
CA ALA A 88 -11.65 -11.25 17.34
C ALA A 88 -11.64 -10.59 15.95
N TYR A 89 -11.19 -11.30 14.91
CA TYR A 89 -11.19 -10.79 13.53
C TYR A 89 -12.62 -10.64 13.00
N ARG A 90 -13.49 -11.63 13.22
CA ARG A 90 -14.89 -11.61 12.78
C ARG A 90 -15.68 -10.46 13.43
N GLU A 91 -15.51 -10.27 14.73
CA GLU A 91 -16.11 -9.16 15.48
C GLU A 91 -15.63 -7.80 14.94
N GLU A 92 -14.35 -7.68 14.61
CA GLU A 92 -13.78 -6.47 14.02
C GLU A 92 -14.42 -6.13 12.66
N VAL A 93 -14.64 -7.13 11.81
CA VAL A 93 -15.32 -6.95 10.52
C VAL A 93 -16.77 -6.51 10.70
N GLN A 94 -17.51 -7.14 11.63
CA GLN A 94 -18.89 -6.76 11.93
C GLN A 94 -19.00 -5.34 12.48
N ARG A 95 -18.08 -4.97 13.37
CA ARG A 95 -18.00 -3.63 13.93
C ARG A 95 -17.64 -2.59 12.88
N LEU A 96 -16.67 -2.89 12.00
CA LEU A 96 -16.33 -2.02 10.88
C LEU A 96 -17.54 -1.82 9.95
N THR A 97 -18.30 -2.89 9.68
CA THR A 97 -19.53 -2.81 8.86
C THR A 97 -20.57 -1.89 9.51
N THR A 98 -20.75 -2.01 10.82
CA THR A 98 -21.68 -1.15 11.58
C THR A 98 -21.20 0.30 11.61
N TRP A 99 -19.91 0.51 11.84
CA TRP A 99 -19.29 1.84 11.84
C TRP A 99 -19.41 2.51 10.47
N CYS A 100 -19.17 1.78 9.37
CA CYS A 100 -19.37 2.32 8.02
C CYS A 100 -20.80 2.82 7.82
N LYS A 101 -21.81 2.03 8.23
CA LYS A 101 -23.22 2.45 8.14
C LYS A 101 -23.50 3.70 8.98
N ALA A 102 -23.00 3.76 10.22
CA ALA A 102 -23.16 4.93 11.10
C ALA A 102 -22.48 6.18 10.51
N SER A 103 -21.34 6.01 9.84
CA SER A 103 -20.58 7.08 9.17
C SER A 103 -21.08 7.40 7.76
N SER A 104 -22.24 6.86 7.34
CA SER A 104 -22.81 7.02 5.99
C SER A 104 -21.86 6.58 4.85
N LEU A 105 -21.04 5.57 5.11
CA LEU A 105 -20.15 4.92 4.15
C LEU A 105 -20.74 3.57 3.71
N SER A 106 -20.71 3.30 2.40
CA SER A 106 -21.17 2.03 1.85
C SER A 106 -19.98 1.13 1.54
N LEU A 107 -19.97 -0.07 2.14
CA LEU A 107 -19.02 -1.13 1.83
C LEU A 107 -19.43 -1.85 0.55
N LYS A 108 -18.49 -1.98 -0.38
CA LYS A 108 -18.66 -2.71 -1.64
C LYS A 108 -18.19 -4.15 -1.45
N VAL A 109 -19.08 -5.00 -0.93
CA VAL A 109 -18.77 -6.40 -0.59
C VAL A 109 -18.27 -7.19 -1.80
N ASP A 110 -18.80 -6.89 -2.99
CA ASP A 110 -18.37 -7.45 -4.29
C ASP A 110 -16.88 -7.18 -4.62
N LYS A 111 -16.33 -6.08 -4.08
CA LYS A 111 -14.93 -5.70 -4.25
C LYS A 111 -14.07 -6.09 -3.04
N THR A 112 -14.68 -6.45 -1.92
CA THR A 112 -13.96 -6.91 -0.73
C THR A 112 -13.47 -8.33 -0.95
N LYS A 113 -12.20 -8.57 -0.62
CA LYS A 113 -11.56 -9.89 -0.69
C LYS A 113 -11.01 -10.26 0.68
N GLU A 114 -11.17 -11.51 1.05
CA GLU A 114 -10.51 -12.10 2.22
C GLU A 114 -9.28 -12.88 1.72
N MET A 115 -8.14 -12.71 2.39
CA MET A 115 -6.95 -13.51 2.15
C MET A 115 -6.49 -14.09 3.47
N VAL A 116 -6.50 -15.42 3.58
CA VAL A 116 -6.06 -16.12 4.78
C VAL A 116 -4.62 -16.57 4.60
N VAL A 117 -3.77 -16.26 5.56
CA VAL A 117 -2.37 -16.67 5.56
C VAL A 117 -2.14 -17.72 6.63
N ASP A 118 -2.19 -18.99 6.24
CA ASP A 118 -1.86 -20.13 7.10
C ASP A 118 -0.57 -20.82 6.66
N LEU A 119 0.49 -20.62 7.45
CA LEU A 119 1.83 -21.17 7.20
C LEU A 119 2.07 -22.52 7.89
N ARG A 120 1.05 -23.11 8.52
CA ARG A 120 1.16 -24.46 9.09
C ARG A 120 1.20 -25.50 7.97
N ARG A 121 1.87 -26.62 8.24
CA ARG A 121 1.92 -27.76 7.29
C ARG A 121 0.55 -28.39 7.06
N ALA A 122 -0.24 -28.50 8.14
CA ALA A 122 -1.64 -28.90 8.08
C ALA A 122 -2.47 -27.64 8.22
N GLN A 123 -3.07 -27.20 7.11
CA GLN A 123 -3.96 -26.05 7.08
C GLN A 123 -5.32 -26.44 7.65
N SER A 124 -5.96 -25.52 8.37
CA SER A 124 -7.35 -25.68 8.78
C SER A 124 -8.28 -25.08 7.73
N ASP A 125 -9.46 -25.67 7.57
CA ASP A 125 -10.54 -25.01 6.86
C ASP A 125 -11.00 -23.79 7.65
N HIS A 126 -11.18 -22.68 6.93
CA HIS A 126 -11.71 -21.44 7.48
C HIS A 126 -13.15 -21.26 7.01
N SER A 127 -14.03 -20.83 7.93
CA SER A 127 -15.41 -20.56 7.57
C SER A 127 -15.48 -19.36 6.61
N PRO A 128 -16.44 -19.31 5.68
CA PRO A 128 -16.61 -18.14 4.83
C PRO A 128 -16.98 -16.91 5.66
N LEU A 129 -16.38 -15.75 5.33
CA LEU A 129 -16.78 -14.46 5.88
C LEU A 129 -18.10 -14.00 5.23
N PHE A 130 -19.03 -13.47 6.04
CA PHE A 130 -20.23 -12.81 5.55
C PHE A 130 -20.24 -11.35 5.99
N ILE A 131 -20.54 -10.45 5.06
CA ILE A 131 -20.80 -9.03 5.31
C ILE A 131 -22.20 -8.73 4.78
N ASP A 132 -23.08 -8.26 5.66
CA ASP A 132 -24.49 -7.97 5.32
C ASP A 132 -25.21 -9.13 4.61
N GLY A 133 -24.94 -10.36 5.04
CA GLY A 133 -25.52 -11.58 4.49
C GLY A 133 -24.92 -12.03 3.14
N SER A 134 -23.98 -11.26 2.57
CA SER A 134 -23.27 -11.62 1.34
C SER A 134 -21.92 -12.27 1.67
N PRO A 135 -21.56 -13.40 1.03
CA PRO A 135 -20.26 -14.03 1.25
C PRO A 135 -19.14 -13.17 0.64
N VAL A 136 -18.03 -13.03 1.36
CA VAL A 136 -16.82 -12.38 0.85
C VAL A 136 -16.00 -13.42 0.11
N GLU A 137 -15.50 -13.05 -1.07
CA GLU A 137 -14.66 -13.95 -1.86
C GLU A 137 -13.28 -14.10 -1.22
N ILE A 138 -12.87 -15.36 -1.03
CA ILE A 138 -11.52 -15.70 -0.57
C ILE A 138 -10.60 -15.78 -1.78
N ASP A 139 -9.56 -14.95 -1.80
CA ASP A 139 -8.53 -14.96 -2.84
C ASP A 139 -7.15 -15.26 -2.22
N LYS A 140 -6.34 -16.01 -2.95
CA LYS A 140 -4.97 -16.38 -2.56
C LYS A 140 -3.97 -15.26 -2.81
N SER A 141 -4.37 -14.24 -3.56
CA SER A 141 -3.54 -13.07 -3.81
C SER A 141 -4.36 -11.80 -3.84
N THR A 142 -3.77 -10.69 -3.42
CA THR A 142 -4.42 -9.39 -3.52
C THR A 142 -3.41 -8.31 -3.84
N LYS A 143 -3.84 -7.26 -4.55
CA LYS A 143 -3.01 -6.09 -4.81
C LYS A 143 -3.23 -5.07 -3.71
N PHE A 144 -2.28 -4.97 -2.79
CA PHE A 144 -2.32 -4.05 -1.67
C PHE A 144 -1.36 -2.88 -1.90
N LEU A 145 -1.90 -1.65 -1.97
CA LEU A 145 -1.14 -0.39 -2.14
C LEU A 145 -0.08 -0.44 -3.27
N GLY A 146 -0.39 -1.14 -4.36
CA GLY A 146 0.48 -1.24 -5.54
C GLY A 146 1.35 -2.49 -5.63
N ALA A 147 1.48 -3.28 -4.55
CA ALA A 147 2.23 -4.54 -4.54
C ALA A 147 1.28 -5.75 -4.49
N HIS A 148 1.64 -6.85 -5.15
CA HIS A 148 0.90 -8.09 -5.02
C HIS A 148 1.35 -8.86 -3.78
N LEU A 149 0.42 -9.10 -2.86
CA LEU A 149 0.56 -10.02 -1.74
C LEU A 149 -0.03 -11.37 -2.14
N VAL A 150 0.57 -12.44 -1.65
CA VAL A 150 0.14 -13.83 -1.89
C VAL A 150 0.13 -14.55 -0.54
N GLU A 151 -0.80 -15.49 -0.34
CA GLU A 151 -1.00 -16.25 0.90
C GLU A 151 0.28 -16.88 1.47
N ASN A 152 1.22 -17.25 0.61
CA ASN A 152 2.49 -17.90 0.97
C ASN A 152 3.67 -16.92 1.12
N PHE A 153 3.42 -15.61 1.06
CA PHE A 153 4.42 -14.54 1.06
C PHE A 153 5.57 -14.76 0.05
N THR A 154 5.25 -15.34 -1.10
CA THR A 154 6.13 -15.31 -2.26
C THR A 154 5.91 -14.03 -3.04
N TRP A 155 6.99 -13.49 -3.61
CA TRP A 155 6.94 -12.22 -4.32
C TRP A 155 6.99 -12.39 -5.83
N SER A 156 6.96 -13.62 -6.34
CA SER A 156 7.10 -13.93 -7.77
C SER A 156 5.95 -13.36 -8.61
N LEU A 157 4.72 -13.31 -8.08
CA LEU A 157 3.60 -12.64 -8.74
C LEU A 157 3.86 -11.13 -8.89
N ASN A 158 4.34 -10.50 -7.81
CA ASN A 158 4.67 -9.09 -7.79
C ASN A 158 5.82 -8.75 -8.76
N THR A 159 6.93 -9.51 -8.69
CA THR A 159 8.09 -9.30 -9.56
C THR A 159 7.75 -9.53 -11.02
N THR A 160 6.95 -10.54 -11.35
CA THR A 160 6.47 -10.78 -12.72
C THR A 160 5.65 -9.60 -13.25
N SER A 161 4.72 -9.08 -12.43
CA SER A 161 3.91 -7.89 -12.77
C SER A 161 4.77 -6.64 -13.01
N ILE A 162 5.75 -6.40 -12.13
CA ILE A 162 6.72 -5.31 -12.24
C ILE A 162 7.59 -5.47 -13.50
N THR A 163 8.12 -6.67 -13.75
CA THR A 163 8.95 -6.98 -14.92
C THR A 163 8.17 -6.75 -16.21
N LYS A 164 6.92 -7.22 -16.31
CA LYS A 164 6.08 -6.99 -17.50
C LYS A 164 5.90 -5.50 -17.79
N LYS A 165 5.60 -4.70 -16.78
CA LYS A 165 5.49 -3.23 -16.92
C LYS A 165 6.82 -2.60 -17.34
N ALA A 166 7.93 -3.03 -16.74
CA ALA A 166 9.24 -2.50 -17.07
C ALA A 166 9.68 -2.88 -18.50
N GLN A 167 9.36 -4.08 -18.97
CA GLN A 167 9.61 -4.53 -20.35
C GLN A 167 8.86 -3.68 -21.38
N GLN A 168 7.59 -3.34 -21.11
CA GLN A 168 6.83 -2.42 -21.96
C GLN A 168 7.52 -1.05 -22.03
N ARG A 169 8.09 -0.57 -20.93
CA ARG A 169 8.81 0.71 -20.88
C ARG A 169 10.19 0.66 -21.54
N LEU A 170 10.87 -0.50 -21.52
CA LEU A 170 12.09 -0.73 -22.29
C LEU A 170 11.87 -0.57 -23.80
N TYR A 171 10.71 -0.96 -24.32
CA TYR A 171 10.37 -0.73 -25.73
C TYR A 171 10.42 0.77 -26.07
N PHE A 172 9.83 1.62 -25.23
CA PHE A 172 9.89 3.07 -25.41
C PHE A 172 11.33 3.59 -25.28
N LEU A 173 12.12 3.12 -24.32
CA LEU A 173 13.53 3.49 -24.20
C LEU A 173 14.31 3.18 -25.50
N ARG A 174 14.06 2.04 -26.15
CA ARG A 174 14.66 1.72 -27.46
C ARG A 174 14.24 2.71 -28.55
N ARG A 175 12.97 3.14 -28.56
CA ARG A 175 12.50 4.16 -29.51
C ARG A 175 13.17 5.51 -29.29
N VAL A 176 13.33 5.92 -28.03
CA VAL A 176 14.03 7.16 -27.68
C VAL A 176 15.50 7.07 -28.09
N ARG A 177 16.16 5.92 -27.91
CA ARG A 177 17.53 5.69 -28.40
C ARG A 177 17.61 5.75 -29.94
N LYS A 178 16.61 5.20 -30.64
CA LYS A 178 16.52 5.26 -32.11
C LYS A 178 16.38 6.70 -32.63
N ALA A 179 15.79 7.60 -31.84
CA ALA A 179 15.74 9.03 -32.13
C ALA A 179 17.08 9.76 -31.83
N HIS A 180 18.16 9.02 -31.57
CA HIS A 180 19.52 9.54 -31.36
C HIS A 180 19.66 10.53 -30.21
N LEU A 181 18.80 10.42 -29.18
CA LEU A 181 18.94 11.26 -27.99
C LEU A 181 20.20 10.87 -27.19
N PRO A 182 20.86 11.86 -26.57
CA PRO A 182 22.10 11.64 -25.83
C PRO A 182 21.88 10.82 -24.55
N PRO A 183 22.92 10.11 -24.04
CA PRO A 183 22.83 9.25 -22.86
C PRO A 183 22.21 9.90 -21.59
N PRO A 184 22.44 11.19 -21.27
CA PRO A 184 21.81 11.82 -20.12
C PRO A 184 20.27 11.84 -20.19
N ILE A 185 19.71 12.12 -21.37
CA ILE A 185 18.25 12.13 -21.58
C ILE A 185 17.68 10.72 -21.47
N LEU A 186 18.39 9.73 -22.03
CA LEU A 186 18.00 8.32 -21.92
C LEU A 186 18.04 7.83 -20.46
N THR A 187 19.04 8.28 -19.69
CA THR A 187 19.17 7.96 -18.27
C THR A 187 18.05 8.61 -17.46
N MET A 188 17.69 9.86 -17.77
CA MET A 188 16.54 10.52 -17.18
C MET A 188 15.24 9.76 -17.48
N PHE A 189 15.03 9.34 -18.72
CA PHE A 189 13.89 8.50 -19.09
C PHE A 189 13.89 7.19 -18.32
N TYR A 190 15.03 6.51 -18.23
CA TYR A 190 15.16 5.27 -17.45
C TYR A 190 14.78 5.49 -15.98
N ARG A 191 15.32 6.53 -15.33
CA ARG A 191 15.02 6.83 -13.92
C ARG A 191 13.53 7.11 -13.70
N GLY A 192 12.94 7.94 -14.55
CA GLY A 192 11.54 8.36 -14.43
C GLY A 192 10.54 7.28 -14.82
N ALA A 193 10.81 6.50 -15.86
CA ALA A 193 9.87 5.53 -16.40
C ALA A 193 10.14 4.09 -15.96
N ILE A 194 11.39 3.65 -15.91
CA ILE A 194 11.70 2.22 -15.68
C ILE A 194 12.09 1.99 -14.22
N GLU A 195 13.08 2.73 -13.71
CA GLU A 195 13.57 2.61 -12.34
C GLU A 195 12.46 2.92 -11.33
N SER A 196 11.60 3.91 -11.59
CA SER A 196 10.44 4.22 -10.74
C SER A 196 9.49 3.04 -10.56
N VAL A 197 9.32 2.19 -11.58
CA VAL A 197 8.51 0.96 -11.49
C VAL A 197 9.24 -0.12 -10.74
N LEU A 198 10.52 -0.33 -11.05
CA LEU A 198 11.36 -1.33 -10.39
C LEU A 198 11.54 -1.03 -8.89
N SER A 199 11.59 0.25 -8.52
CA SER A 199 11.79 0.70 -7.14
C SER A 199 10.48 0.94 -6.37
N SER A 200 9.32 0.78 -7.01
CA SER A 200 8.03 0.97 -6.35
C SER A 200 7.84 -0.02 -5.20
N CYS A 201 7.66 0.50 -3.98
CA CYS A 201 7.57 -0.27 -2.73
C CYS A 201 8.72 -1.28 -2.52
N ILE A 202 9.89 -1.07 -3.12
CA ILE A 202 10.99 -2.06 -3.16
C ILE A 202 11.47 -2.51 -1.78
N THR A 203 11.35 -1.64 -0.77
CA THR A 203 11.71 -1.94 0.63
C THR A 203 10.82 -3.01 1.27
N ALA A 204 9.60 -3.23 0.76
CA ALA A 204 8.67 -4.20 1.31
C ALA A 204 8.90 -5.63 0.78
N TRP A 205 9.25 -5.76 -0.49
CA TRP A 205 9.21 -7.06 -1.19
C TRP A 205 10.57 -7.60 -1.63
N PHE A 206 11.54 -6.74 -2.00
CA PHE A 206 12.78 -7.20 -2.65
C PHE A 206 13.67 -8.05 -1.72
N GLY A 207 13.70 -7.73 -0.43
CA GLY A 207 14.44 -8.51 0.57
C GLY A 207 14.02 -9.98 0.63
N ASN A 208 12.76 -10.27 0.33
CA ASN A 208 12.17 -11.61 0.38
C ASN A 208 12.03 -12.28 -1.01
N CYS A 209 12.57 -11.67 -2.07
CA CYS A 209 12.57 -12.26 -3.40
C CYS A 209 13.53 -13.44 -3.52
N THR A 210 13.15 -14.44 -4.31
CA THR A 210 14.03 -15.54 -4.68
C THR A 210 15.21 -15.07 -5.52
N ILE A 211 16.25 -15.90 -5.63
CA ILE A 211 17.39 -15.61 -6.51
C ILE A 211 16.93 -15.46 -7.98
N SER A 212 15.95 -16.26 -8.40
CA SER A 212 15.38 -16.20 -9.75
C SER A 212 14.67 -14.87 -10.01
N ASP A 213 13.85 -14.42 -9.06
CA ASP A 213 13.16 -13.13 -9.12
C ASP A 213 14.16 -11.97 -9.24
N ARG A 214 15.19 -11.96 -8.39
CA ARG A 214 16.25 -10.94 -8.39
C ARG A 214 17.01 -10.93 -9.72
N LYS A 215 17.36 -12.10 -10.26
CA LYS A 215 18.00 -12.22 -11.59
C LYS A 215 17.11 -11.65 -12.69
N THR A 216 15.82 -11.92 -12.65
CA THR A 216 14.84 -11.43 -13.65
C THR A 216 14.74 -9.91 -13.63
N LEU A 217 14.67 -9.30 -12.44
CA LEU A 217 14.66 -7.84 -12.30
C LEU A 217 15.99 -7.23 -12.76
N GLN A 218 17.13 -7.82 -12.38
CA GLN A 218 18.45 -7.32 -12.79
C GLN A 218 18.67 -7.39 -14.32
N ARG A 219 18.05 -8.36 -15.02
CA ARG A 219 18.10 -8.42 -16.49
C ARG A 219 17.47 -7.18 -17.15
N ILE A 220 16.44 -6.59 -16.55
CA ILE A 220 15.83 -5.36 -17.04
C ILE A 220 16.82 -4.20 -16.98
N VAL A 221 17.48 -4.03 -15.82
CA VAL A 221 18.52 -3.01 -15.63
C VAL A 221 19.65 -3.21 -16.64
N ARG A 222 20.18 -4.44 -16.75
CA ARG A 222 21.24 -4.76 -17.73
C ARG A 222 20.85 -4.52 -19.18
N THR A 223 19.57 -4.66 -19.51
CA THR A 223 19.07 -4.36 -20.86
C THR A 223 19.05 -2.85 -21.07
N ALA A 224 18.63 -2.07 -20.08
CA ALA A 224 18.68 -0.62 -20.13
C ALA A 224 20.13 -0.12 -20.22
N ASP A 225 21.06 -0.66 -19.42
CA ASP A 225 22.50 -0.35 -19.47
C ASP A 225 23.03 -0.41 -20.91
N LYS A 226 22.76 -1.52 -21.59
CA LYS A 226 23.19 -1.77 -22.97
C LYS A 226 22.56 -0.80 -23.97
N ILE A 227 21.28 -0.44 -23.80
CA ILE A 227 20.59 0.50 -24.70
C ILE A 227 21.16 1.92 -24.55
N ILE A 228 21.45 2.32 -23.31
CA ILE A 228 21.91 3.67 -22.98
C ILE A 228 23.42 3.83 -23.23
N GLY A 229 24.20 2.78 -22.99
CA GLY A 229 25.66 2.80 -23.02
C GLY A 229 26.30 3.33 -21.74
N VAL A 230 25.58 3.27 -20.61
CA VAL A 230 26.03 3.75 -19.29
C VAL A 230 25.73 2.68 -18.24
N SER A 231 26.60 2.53 -17.24
CA SER A 231 26.35 1.66 -16.10
C SER A 231 25.29 2.27 -15.16
N LEU A 232 24.14 1.61 -15.02
CA LEU A 232 23.09 2.00 -14.07
C LEU A 232 23.27 1.24 -12.75
N SER A 233 22.62 1.74 -11.69
CA SER A 233 22.61 1.09 -10.38
C SER A 233 21.90 -0.26 -10.43
N SER A 234 22.47 -1.27 -9.77
CA SER A 234 21.82 -2.58 -9.69
C SER A 234 20.53 -2.52 -8.89
N THR A 235 19.63 -3.50 -9.09
CA THR A 235 18.39 -3.57 -8.29
C THR A 235 18.67 -3.75 -6.80
N THR A 236 19.79 -4.40 -6.47
CA THR A 236 20.25 -4.57 -5.09
C THR A 236 20.70 -3.24 -4.49
N ASP A 237 21.47 -2.44 -5.23
CA ASP A 237 21.93 -1.13 -4.76
C ASP A 237 20.75 -0.18 -4.57
N MET A 238 19.79 -0.21 -5.50
CA MET A 238 18.53 0.54 -5.38
C MET A 238 17.79 0.14 -4.10
N TYR A 239 17.63 -1.15 -3.84
CA TYR A 239 16.98 -1.66 -2.62
C TYR A 239 17.72 -1.19 -1.36
N THR A 240 19.03 -1.43 -1.28
CA THR A 240 19.86 -1.07 -0.12
C THR A 240 19.79 0.43 0.16
N THR A 241 19.94 1.26 -0.88
CA THR A 241 19.86 2.72 -0.76
C THR A 241 18.50 3.17 -0.23
N ARG A 242 17.40 2.56 -0.72
CA ARG A 242 16.03 2.89 -0.28
C ARG A 242 15.75 2.42 1.15
N CYS A 243 16.25 1.25 1.54
CA CYS A 243 16.17 0.75 2.91
C CYS A 243 16.90 1.65 3.88
N ILE A 244 18.15 2.05 3.56
CA ILE A 244 18.94 2.96 4.41
C ILE A 244 18.24 4.30 4.55
N ARG A 245 17.78 4.91 3.44
CA ARG A 245 17.05 6.19 3.49
C ARG A 245 15.78 6.10 4.34
N LYS A 246 15.01 5.01 4.21
CA LYS A 246 13.80 4.82 5.01
C LYS A 246 14.14 4.60 6.49
N ALA A 247 15.19 3.83 6.80
CA ALA A 247 15.66 3.63 8.16
C ALA A 247 16.09 4.96 8.79
N ASN A 248 16.92 5.75 8.11
CA ASN A 248 17.34 7.07 8.60
C ASN A 248 16.13 7.99 8.83
N SER A 249 15.18 8.04 7.89
CA SER A 249 13.94 8.80 8.08
C SER A 249 13.11 8.39 9.30
N ILE A 250 13.22 7.14 9.77
CA ILE A 250 12.53 6.67 10.99
C ILE A 250 13.37 7.01 12.23
N VAL A 251 14.69 6.89 12.14
CA VAL A 251 15.63 7.24 13.21
C VAL A 251 15.59 8.74 13.51
N ASP A 252 15.53 9.56 12.47
CA ASP A 252 15.58 11.02 12.58
C ASP A 252 14.24 11.64 13.06
N ASP A 253 13.16 10.86 13.09
CA ASP A 253 11.83 11.27 13.54
C ASP A 253 11.45 10.53 14.84
N PRO A 254 11.61 11.17 16.03
CA PRO A 254 11.28 10.56 17.32
C PRO A 254 9.80 10.19 17.50
N ILE A 255 8.90 10.82 16.73
CA ILE A 255 7.45 10.63 16.82
C ILE A 255 6.99 9.54 15.85
N HIS A 256 7.86 9.09 14.94
CA HIS A 256 7.54 8.02 14.00
C HIS A 256 7.13 6.74 14.76
N PRO A 257 6.00 6.08 14.43
CA PRO A 257 5.52 4.90 15.16
C PRO A 257 6.54 3.75 15.27
N SER A 258 7.40 3.63 14.25
CA SER A 258 8.48 2.65 14.18
C SER A 258 9.82 3.11 14.79
N HIS A 259 9.93 4.33 15.32
CA HIS A 259 11.20 4.88 15.84
C HIS A 259 11.80 3.97 16.93
N THR A 260 10.95 3.44 17.81
CA THR A 260 11.35 2.53 18.90
C THR A 260 12.04 1.25 18.42
N LEU A 261 11.84 0.84 17.16
CA LEU A 261 12.51 -0.33 16.57
C LEU A 261 14.00 -0.07 16.27
N PHE A 262 14.39 1.19 16.14
CA PHE A 262 15.75 1.60 15.86
C PHE A 262 16.48 2.12 17.11
N THR A 263 15.91 1.93 18.30
CA THR A 263 16.60 2.22 19.56
C THR A 263 17.64 1.13 19.85
N LEU A 264 18.86 1.54 20.26
CA LEU A 264 19.88 0.60 20.74
C LEU A 264 19.43 -0.01 22.07
N LEU A 265 19.65 -1.31 22.23
CA LEU A 265 19.55 -1.97 23.53
C LEU A 265 20.63 -1.44 24.47
N LEU A 266 20.42 -1.58 25.78
CA LEU A 266 21.33 -1.12 26.85
C LEU A 266 22.81 -1.52 26.63
N SER A 267 23.07 -2.63 25.93
CA SER A 267 24.41 -3.06 25.54
C SER A 267 25.15 -2.12 24.57
N GLY A 268 24.46 -1.16 23.94
CA GLY A 268 25.00 -0.27 22.89
C GLY A 268 25.34 -0.95 21.56
N LYS A 269 25.22 -2.28 21.46
CA LYS A 269 25.73 -3.07 20.32
C LYS A 269 24.67 -3.51 19.32
N ARG A 270 23.38 -3.45 19.69
CA ARG A 270 22.29 -4.01 18.88
C ARG A 270 21.06 -3.11 18.97
N HIS A 271 20.38 -2.90 17.85
CA HIS A 271 19.07 -2.27 17.83
C HIS A 271 17.98 -3.26 18.26
N ARG A 272 16.85 -2.74 18.74
CA ARG A 272 15.68 -3.53 19.13
C ARG A 272 15.08 -4.25 17.91
N SER A 273 15.43 -5.51 17.72
CA SER A 273 14.90 -6.33 16.61
C SER A 273 13.44 -6.71 16.85
N ILE A 274 12.58 -6.53 15.83
CA ILE A 274 11.31 -7.25 15.77
C ILE A 274 11.63 -8.71 15.51
N THR A 275 11.55 -9.55 16.54
CA THR A 275 11.66 -11.00 16.37
C THR A 275 10.36 -11.52 15.74
N THR A 276 10.28 -11.48 14.41
CA THR A 276 9.21 -12.17 13.68
C THR A 276 9.65 -13.62 13.46
N ARG A 277 8.96 -14.58 14.09
CA ARG A 277 9.24 -16.04 13.95
C ARG A 277 9.20 -16.54 12.49
N LEU A 278 8.63 -15.74 11.58
CA LEU A 278 8.62 -15.96 10.13
C LEU A 278 10.03 -16.18 9.54
N TRP A 279 11.06 -15.52 10.09
CA TRP A 279 12.44 -15.63 9.61
C TRP A 279 13.09 -16.98 9.93
N LEU A 280 12.76 -17.57 11.08
CA LEU A 280 13.37 -18.83 11.53
C LEU A 280 12.87 -20.03 10.73
N SER A 281 11.59 -20.03 10.30
CA SER A 281 11.01 -21.13 9.52
C SER A 281 11.64 -21.29 8.13
N ARG A 282 12.07 -20.18 7.50
CA ARG A 282 12.71 -20.21 6.16
C ARG A 282 14.23 -20.46 6.18
N MET A 283 14.89 -20.37 7.35
CA MET A 283 16.33 -20.63 7.49
C MET A 283 16.67 -22.09 7.85
N ASN A 284 15.67 -22.94 8.11
CA ASN A 284 15.89 -24.39 8.22
C ASN A 284 16.00 -25.03 6.83
N TYR A 285 17.08 -24.72 6.11
CA TYR A 285 17.64 -25.62 5.11
C TYR A 285 18.94 -26.21 5.68
N PRO A 286 19.18 -27.52 5.52
CA PRO A 286 20.34 -28.18 6.10
C PRO A 286 21.61 -27.70 5.38
N GLY A 287 22.55 -27.21 6.16
CA GLY A 287 23.98 -27.19 5.87
C GLY A 287 24.67 -27.88 7.03
#